data_AF-A0A6H2F923-F1
#
_entry.id   AF-A0A6H2F923-F1
#
_cell.length_a   1.000
_cell.length_b   1.000
_cell.length_c   1.000
_cell.angle_alpha   90.00
_cell.angle_beta   90.00
_cell.angle_gamma   90.00
#
_symmetry.space_group_name_H-M   'P 1'
#
loop_
_entity.id
_entity.type
_entity.pdbx_description
1 polymer ?
#
loop_
_entity_poly.entity_id
_entity_poly.type
_entity_poly.pdbx_seq_one_letter_code
_entity_poly.pdbx_strand_id
1 'polypeptide(L)'
;MHTNIHSIKILILKLKLIIGYSITDIAKFLNYPIPINIKYNKGFAGQLIEYYLIGRHINNKYHQDFEHLGIEIKTITINKNFNVLNDSYICTCSLFKNNNMFWNTSILYKKLSIILWIPIITNSINTPLKERIIGHPKLWSPTVDEKKILYKDWYNLIQLLILGQIQELNNYYGSILIIKNKSNKKQNTKFIDYLGNVCYTSPKAFFLKKTFFNNTNFFM
;
A
#
# COMPACT_ATOMS: atom_id res chain seq x y z
N MET A 1 25.16 -5.49 7.64
CA MET A 1 25.40 -6.55 6.63
C MET A 1 24.44 -6.34 5.46
N HIS A 2 24.95 -5.93 4.29
CA HIS A 2 24.14 -5.88 3.06
C HIS A 2 24.00 -7.29 2.49
N THR A 3 22.93 -7.98 2.86
CA THR A 3 22.57 -9.23 2.18
C THR A 3 22.07 -8.90 0.78
N ASN A 4 22.71 -9.48 -0.25
CA ASN A 4 22.27 -9.33 -1.63
C ASN A 4 20.97 -10.11 -1.86
N ILE A 5 19.82 -9.42 -1.81
CA ILE A 5 18.50 -10.03 -1.99
C ILE A 5 18.26 -10.27 -3.50
N HIS A 6 18.55 -11.48 -3.94
CA HIS A 6 18.40 -11.91 -5.34
C HIS A 6 17.30 -12.96 -5.53
N SER A 7 16.56 -13.34 -4.48
CA SER A 7 15.43 -14.27 -4.58
C SER A 7 14.36 -14.01 -3.54
N ILE A 8 13.12 -14.42 -3.85
CA ILE A 8 11.97 -14.41 -2.92
C ILE A 8 12.31 -15.17 -1.62
N LYS A 9 13.00 -16.31 -1.74
CA LYS A 9 13.37 -17.15 -0.61
C LYS A 9 14.24 -16.39 0.39
N ILE A 10 15.26 -15.67 -0.09
CA ILE A 10 16.14 -14.86 0.77
C ILE A 10 15.38 -13.72 1.42
N LEU A 11 14.50 -13.06 0.66
CA LEU A 11 13.66 -11.98 1.16
C LEU A 11 12.78 -12.44 2.33
N ILE A 12 12.09 -13.59 2.17
CA ILE A 12 11.25 -14.18 3.21
C ILE A 12 12.09 -14.63 4.41
N LEU A 13 13.24 -15.29 4.18
CA LEU A 13 14.13 -15.73 5.26
C LEU A 13 14.63 -14.55 6.09
N LYS A 14 14.99 -13.44 5.44
CA LYS A 14 15.39 -12.21 6.13
C LYS A 14 14.26 -11.64 6.98
N LEU A 15 13.04 -11.57 6.44
CA LEU A 15 11.87 -11.13 7.21
C LEU A 15 11.53 -12.06 8.38
N LYS A 16 11.76 -13.37 8.23
CA LYS A 16 11.54 -14.33 9.32
C LYS A 16 12.40 -14.04 10.56
N LEU A 17 13.58 -13.43 10.40
CA LEU A 17 14.46 -13.06 11.51
C LEU A 17 13.89 -11.96 12.41
N ILE A 18 12.93 -11.18 11.92
CA ILE A 18 12.34 -10.06 12.67
C ILE A 18 10.90 -10.33 13.13
N ILE A 19 10.35 -11.52 12.86
CA ILE A 19 9.02 -11.91 13.35
C ILE A 19 9.03 -11.92 14.88
N GLY A 20 7.98 -11.40 15.51
CA GLY A 20 7.85 -11.34 16.96
C GLY A 20 8.54 -10.13 17.60
N TYR A 21 9.46 -9.46 16.89
CA TYR A 21 10.08 -8.23 17.39
C TYR A 21 9.13 -7.04 17.26
N SER A 22 9.27 -6.09 18.18
CA SER A 22 8.59 -4.82 18.03
C SER A 22 9.24 -3.96 16.95
N ILE A 23 8.46 -3.05 16.36
CA ILE A 23 8.99 -2.01 15.47
C ILE A 23 10.12 -1.21 16.13
N THR A 24 10.05 -0.99 17.45
CA THR A 24 11.10 -0.27 18.17
C THR A 24 12.36 -1.07 18.36
N ASP A 25 12.28 -2.39 18.52
CA ASP A 25 13.47 -3.25 18.65
C ASP A 25 14.24 -3.28 17.34
N ILE A 26 13.53 -3.38 16.22
CA ILE A 26 14.12 -3.32 14.87
C ILE A 26 14.78 -1.96 14.64
N ALA A 27 14.11 -0.87 15.01
CA ALA A 27 14.68 0.47 14.88
C ALA A 27 15.95 0.63 15.72
N LYS A 28 15.97 0.16 16.97
CA LYS A 28 17.17 0.17 17.83
C LYS A 28 18.30 -0.67 17.24
N PHE A 29 17.99 -1.89 16.78
CA PHE A 29 18.98 -2.78 16.15
C PHE A 29 19.66 -2.14 14.93
N LEU A 30 18.91 -1.32 14.16
CA LEU A 30 19.42 -0.62 12.98
C LEU A 30 19.99 0.76 13.29
N ASN A 31 20.00 1.22 14.55
CA ASN A 31 20.25 2.61 14.92
C ASN A 31 19.39 3.61 14.10
N TYR A 32 18.16 3.22 13.77
CA TYR A 32 17.22 4.02 13.00
C TYR A 32 16.43 4.96 13.93
N PRO A 33 16.35 6.27 13.64
CA PRO A 33 15.74 7.25 14.54
C PRO A 33 14.25 6.99 14.72
N ILE A 34 13.81 6.80 15.96
CA ILE A 34 12.40 6.61 16.30
C ILE A 34 11.75 7.98 16.53
N PRO A 35 10.67 8.32 15.79
CA PRO A 35 10.03 9.61 15.96
C PRO A 35 9.27 9.72 17.28
N ILE A 36 9.33 10.90 17.89
CA ILE A 36 8.67 11.22 19.16
C ILE A 36 7.14 11.14 19.05
N ASN A 37 6.56 11.51 17.90
CA ASN A 37 5.12 11.48 17.68
C ASN A 37 4.72 10.75 16.39
N ILE A 38 4.13 9.58 16.55
CA ILE A 38 3.81 8.63 15.48
C ILE A 38 2.49 8.99 14.76
N LYS A 39 1.62 9.77 15.42
CA LYS A 39 0.36 10.26 14.82
C LYS A 39 0.64 11.05 13.53
N TYR A 40 1.83 11.63 13.41
CA TYR A 40 2.28 12.42 12.28
C TYR A 40 3.18 11.67 11.28
N ASN A 41 3.72 10.50 11.63
CA ASN A 41 4.61 9.71 10.76
C ASN A 41 3.91 8.45 10.22
N LYS A 42 2.84 8.68 9.45
CA LYS A 42 2.22 7.67 8.58
C LYS A 42 3.32 7.10 7.67
N GLY A 43 3.52 5.79 7.70
CA GLY A 43 4.52 5.11 6.87
C GLY A 43 5.84 4.75 7.55
N PHE A 44 6.06 5.12 8.84
CA PHE A 44 7.30 4.78 9.57
C PHE A 44 7.64 3.28 9.53
N ALA A 45 6.65 2.41 9.80
CA ALA A 45 6.88 0.96 9.77
C ALA A 45 7.31 0.46 8.38
N GLY A 46 6.71 0.99 7.31
CA GLY A 46 7.11 0.66 5.94
C GLY A 46 8.54 1.09 5.65
N GLN A 47 8.88 2.34 5.98
CA GLN A 47 10.22 2.90 5.79
C GLN A 47 11.29 2.13 6.57
N LEU A 48 11.01 1.74 7.81
CA LEU A 48 11.91 0.95 8.63
C LEU A 48 12.15 -0.44 8.02
N ILE A 49 11.10 -1.08 7.51
CA ILE A 49 11.19 -2.39 6.89
C ILE A 49 11.96 -2.33 5.56
N GLU A 50 11.72 -1.33 4.73
CA GLU A 50 12.55 -1.09 3.52
C GLU A 50 14.02 -0.92 3.89
N TYR A 51 14.30 -0.11 4.92
CA TYR A 51 15.66 0.12 5.41
C TYR A 51 16.29 -1.17 5.95
N TYR A 52 15.56 -1.97 6.72
CA TYR A 52 16.01 -3.29 7.19
C TYR A 52 16.41 -4.22 6.03
N LEU A 53 15.59 -4.24 4.97
CA LEU A 53 15.80 -5.14 3.84
C LEU A 53 16.93 -4.69 2.93
N ILE A 54 17.02 -3.41 2.61
CA ILE A 54 17.87 -2.89 1.51
C ILE A 54 19.02 -2.03 2.03
N GLY A 55 18.88 -1.47 3.23
CA GLY A 55 19.82 -0.51 3.83
C GLY A 55 19.60 0.93 3.38
N ARG A 56 18.52 1.22 2.64
CA ARG A 56 18.11 2.57 2.23
C ARG A 56 16.60 2.62 1.99
N HIS A 57 16.05 3.83 1.99
CA HIS A 57 14.66 4.06 1.59
C HIS A 57 14.48 3.89 0.08
N ILE A 58 13.39 3.24 -0.31
CA ILE A 58 12.99 3.16 -1.71
C ILE A 58 11.97 4.27 -1.96
N ASN A 59 12.25 5.15 -2.91
CA ASN A 59 11.30 6.19 -3.32
C ASN A 59 10.83 5.94 -4.77
N ASN A 60 10.50 4.68 -5.08
CA ASN A 60 10.05 4.26 -6.40
C ASN A 60 8.55 4.50 -6.57
N LYS A 61 8.22 5.65 -7.20
CA LYS A 61 6.83 5.98 -7.54
C LYS A 61 6.25 5.07 -8.63
N TYR A 62 7.08 4.62 -9.57
CA TYR A 62 6.65 3.95 -10.80
C TYR A 62 6.96 2.44 -10.82
N HIS A 63 8.00 2.03 -10.10
CA HIS A 63 8.51 0.66 -10.09
C HIS A 63 8.17 -0.04 -8.77
N GLN A 64 8.25 -1.37 -8.80
CA GLN A 64 8.18 -2.19 -7.60
C GLN A 64 9.48 -2.06 -6.79
N ASP A 65 9.39 -2.40 -5.51
CA ASP A 65 10.51 -2.29 -4.58
C ASP A 65 11.69 -3.20 -4.96
N PHE A 66 11.38 -4.41 -5.45
CA PHE A 66 12.33 -5.36 -6.04
C PHE A 66 11.94 -5.64 -7.48
N GLU A 67 12.28 -4.72 -8.39
CA GLU A 67 11.91 -4.81 -9.81
C GLU A 67 12.41 -6.08 -10.49
N HIS A 68 13.65 -6.52 -10.19
CA HIS A 68 14.20 -7.77 -10.73
C HIS A 68 13.46 -9.02 -10.27
N LEU A 69 12.70 -8.94 -9.17
CA LEU A 69 11.86 -10.03 -8.67
C LEU A 69 10.37 -9.82 -8.99
N GLY A 70 10.00 -8.65 -9.50
CA GLY A 70 8.62 -8.24 -9.68
C GLY A 70 7.84 -8.14 -8.36
N ILE A 71 8.46 -7.75 -7.24
CA ILE A 71 7.83 -7.73 -5.90
C ILE A 71 7.70 -6.31 -5.36
N GLU A 72 6.50 -5.95 -4.95
CA GLU A 72 6.22 -4.80 -4.09
C GLU A 72 6.21 -5.23 -2.61
N ILE A 73 6.73 -4.41 -1.70
CA ILE A 73 6.67 -4.65 -0.26
C ILE A 73 5.63 -3.72 0.36
N LYS A 74 4.77 -4.28 1.20
CA LYS A 74 3.80 -3.48 1.96
C LYS A 74 3.68 -3.95 3.39
N THR A 75 3.76 -3.00 4.31
CA THR A 75 3.31 -3.22 5.69
C THR A 75 1.80 -3.07 5.76
N ILE A 76 1.15 -3.88 6.60
CA ILE A 76 -0.30 -3.83 6.80
C ILE A 76 -0.62 -4.04 8.27
N THR A 77 -1.46 -3.16 8.82
CA THR A 77 -1.78 -3.21 10.25
C THR A 77 -2.95 -4.15 10.49
N ILE A 78 -2.74 -5.14 11.35
CA ILE A 78 -3.76 -6.12 11.75
C ILE A 78 -3.95 -6.12 13.27
N ASN A 79 -5.15 -6.47 13.73
CA ASN A 79 -5.37 -6.73 15.15
C ASN A 79 -4.96 -8.15 15.55
N LYS A 80 -5.05 -8.47 16.84
CA LYS A 80 -4.81 -9.82 17.39
C LYS A 80 -5.72 -10.91 16.83
N ASN A 81 -6.86 -10.54 16.24
CA ASN A 81 -7.78 -11.46 15.56
C ASN A 81 -7.53 -11.49 14.05
N PHE A 82 -6.34 -11.10 13.59
CA PHE A 82 -5.91 -11.07 12.19
C PHE A 82 -6.72 -10.19 11.24
N ASN A 83 -7.57 -9.29 11.77
CA ASN A 83 -8.34 -8.36 10.97
C ASN A 83 -7.50 -7.14 10.59
N VAL A 84 -7.49 -6.81 9.30
CA VAL A 84 -6.92 -5.59 8.75
C VAL A 84 -7.70 -4.37 9.24
N LEU A 85 -6.97 -3.41 9.79
CA LEU A 85 -7.56 -2.22 10.42
C LEU A 85 -7.89 -1.10 9.42
N ASN A 86 -7.08 -0.96 8.37
CA ASN A 86 -7.20 0.11 7.37
C ASN A 86 -7.03 -0.39 5.95
N ASP A 87 -7.60 0.34 5.00
CA ASP A 87 -7.33 0.11 3.59
C ASP A 87 -5.86 0.34 3.26
N SER A 88 -5.34 -0.44 2.32
CA SER A 88 -3.92 -0.48 1.99
C SER A 88 -3.62 0.34 0.75
N TYR A 89 -2.79 1.39 0.91
CA TYR A 89 -2.34 2.23 -0.20
C TYR A 89 -1.50 1.42 -1.20
N ILE A 90 -1.84 1.54 -2.49
CA ILE A 90 -1.08 0.89 -3.57
C ILE A 90 -0.24 1.90 -4.33
N CYS A 91 -0.87 2.86 -5.02
CA CYS A 91 -0.17 3.89 -5.79
C CYS A 91 -0.99 5.17 -5.91
N THR A 92 -0.34 6.27 -6.29
CA THR A 92 -1.02 7.51 -6.64
C THR A 92 -1.86 7.33 -7.89
N CYS A 93 -3.03 7.97 -7.93
CA CYS A 93 -3.85 8.06 -9.12
C CYS A 93 -3.55 9.39 -9.81
N SER A 94 -3.14 9.35 -11.09
CA SER A 94 -3.10 10.57 -11.90
C SER A 94 -4.52 11.04 -12.17
N LEU A 95 -4.78 12.35 -12.06
CA LEU A 95 -6.09 12.95 -12.32
C LEU A 95 -6.08 13.86 -13.57
N PHE A 96 -4.90 14.04 -14.16
CA PHE A 96 -4.68 14.95 -15.30
C PHE A 96 -3.97 14.17 -16.41
N LYS A 97 -4.47 14.28 -17.65
CA LYS A 97 -3.96 13.55 -18.84
C LYS A 97 -4.06 12.02 -18.72
N ASN A 98 -5.23 11.48 -18.37
CA ASN A 98 -5.45 10.03 -18.27
C ASN A 98 -5.82 9.33 -19.60
N ASN A 99 -5.76 10.03 -20.74
CA ASN A 99 -6.41 9.61 -21.98
C ASN A 99 -5.90 8.27 -22.56
N ASN A 100 -4.78 7.72 -22.09
CA ASN A 100 -4.19 6.47 -22.61
C ASN A 100 -3.83 5.46 -21.49
N MET A 101 -4.55 5.44 -20.36
CA MET A 101 -4.31 4.43 -19.33
C MET A 101 -4.96 3.09 -19.70
N PHE A 102 -4.15 2.08 -20.01
CA PHE A 102 -4.62 0.69 -20.12
C PHE A 102 -4.35 -0.06 -18.81
N TRP A 103 -5.25 -0.98 -18.45
CA TRP A 103 -5.14 -1.76 -17.22
C TRP A 103 -3.80 -2.48 -17.11
N ASN A 104 -3.46 -3.28 -18.11
CA ASN A 104 -2.26 -4.13 -18.18
C ASN A 104 -0.93 -3.35 -18.19
N THR A 105 -0.93 -2.08 -18.61
CA THR A 105 0.26 -1.23 -18.60
C THR A 105 0.31 -0.26 -17.42
N SER A 106 -0.75 -0.21 -16.60
CA SER A 106 -0.86 0.71 -15.48
C SER A 106 0.15 0.40 -14.36
N ILE A 107 0.58 1.44 -13.65
CA ILE A 107 1.41 1.32 -12.44
C ILE A 107 0.69 0.47 -11.38
N LEU A 108 -0.64 0.62 -11.29
CA LEU A 108 -1.47 -0.13 -10.36
C LEU A 108 -1.38 -1.63 -10.64
N TYR A 109 -1.55 -2.04 -11.90
CA TYR A 109 -1.42 -3.43 -12.31
C TYR A 109 -0.03 -3.99 -11.99
N LYS A 110 1.04 -3.24 -12.31
CA LYS A 110 2.42 -3.64 -11.99
C LYS A 110 2.61 -3.84 -10.48
N LYS A 111 2.17 -2.89 -9.65
CA LYS A 111 2.32 -2.97 -8.18
C LYS A 111 1.45 -4.04 -7.54
N LEU A 112 0.32 -4.42 -8.14
CA LEU A 112 -0.53 -5.50 -7.67
C LEU A 112 -0.08 -6.89 -8.13
N SER A 113 0.89 -6.97 -9.04
CA SER A 113 1.30 -8.26 -9.65
C SER A 113 1.75 -9.27 -8.60
N ILE A 114 2.67 -8.86 -7.72
CA ILE A 114 3.11 -9.62 -6.55
C ILE A 114 3.38 -8.63 -5.42
N ILE A 115 2.73 -8.84 -4.27
CA ILE A 115 2.96 -8.07 -3.05
C ILE A 115 3.41 -9.01 -1.94
N LEU A 116 4.50 -8.65 -1.28
CA LEU A 116 4.90 -9.24 -0.01
C LEU A 116 4.33 -8.40 1.14
N TRP A 117 3.26 -8.90 1.75
CA TRP A 117 2.61 -8.28 2.89
C TRP A 117 3.35 -8.60 4.18
N ILE A 118 3.59 -7.57 4.99
CA ILE A 118 4.31 -7.67 6.27
C ILE A 118 3.37 -7.17 7.37
N PRO A 119 2.71 -8.10 8.09
CA PRO A 119 1.74 -7.72 9.10
C PRO A 119 2.41 -7.00 10.26
N ILE A 120 1.76 -5.92 10.72
CA ILE A 120 2.09 -5.21 11.94
C ILE A 120 0.93 -5.46 12.91
N ILE A 121 1.14 -6.38 13.85
CA ILE A 121 0.16 -6.80 14.83
C ILE A 121 0.05 -5.74 15.92
N THR A 122 -1.17 -5.26 16.18
CA THR A 122 -1.46 -4.25 17.20
C THR A 122 -2.71 -4.61 18.01
N ASN A 123 -2.87 -4.04 19.20
CA ASN A 123 -4.13 -4.18 19.96
C ASN A 123 -5.22 -3.27 19.38
N SER A 124 -4.84 -2.06 18.97
CA SER A 124 -5.70 -1.06 18.38
C SER A 124 -4.91 -0.15 17.42
N ILE A 125 -5.60 0.73 16.71
CA ILE A 125 -4.96 1.73 15.83
C ILE A 125 -4.06 2.71 16.61
N ASN A 126 -4.36 2.90 17.90
CA ASN A 126 -3.66 3.82 18.80
C ASN A 126 -2.52 3.14 19.58
N THR A 127 -2.29 1.84 19.38
CA THR A 127 -1.21 1.11 20.05
C THR A 127 0.15 1.80 19.79
N PRO A 128 0.94 2.10 20.85
CA PRO A 128 2.28 2.65 20.74
C PRO A 128 3.19 1.79 19.85
N LEU A 129 4.17 2.38 19.15
CA LEU A 129 5.08 1.62 18.27
C LEU A 129 5.79 0.45 18.99
N LYS A 130 6.15 0.65 20.26
CA LYS A 130 6.82 -0.37 21.09
C LYS A 130 6.01 -1.65 21.30
N GLU A 131 4.69 -1.56 21.14
CA GLU A 131 3.76 -2.68 21.28
C GLU A 131 3.30 -3.24 19.92
N ARG A 132 3.83 -2.71 18.82
CA ARG A 132 3.52 -3.19 17.47
C ARG A 132 4.51 -4.24 17.05
N ILE A 133 4.03 -5.45 16.81
CA ILE A 133 4.85 -6.63 16.59
C ILE A 133 4.84 -6.99 15.11
N ILE A 134 5.99 -7.39 14.56
CA ILE A 134 6.04 -7.94 13.20
C ILE A 134 5.44 -9.35 13.18
N GLY A 135 4.44 -9.55 12.31
CA GLY A 135 3.84 -10.85 12.05
C GLY A 135 4.49 -11.61 10.89
N HIS A 136 3.93 -12.77 10.56
CA HIS A 136 4.43 -13.61 9.48
C HIS A 136 4.21 -12.95 8.11
N PRO A 137 5.26 -12.77 7.28
CA PRO A 137 5.10 -12.18 5.96
C PRO A 137 4.32 -13.14 5.04
N LYS A 138 3.42 -12.58 4.24
CA LYS A 138 2.58 -13.33 3.30
C LYS A 138 2.76 -12.80 1.89
N LEU A 139 3.23 -13.69 1.00
CA LEU A 139 3.32 -13.39 -0.43
C LEU A 139 1.94 -13.56 -1.07
N TRP A 140 1.53 -12.59 -1.88
CA TRP A 140 0.26 -12.63 -2.59
C TRP A 140 0.42 -12.16 -4.03
N SER A 141 -0.27 -12.85 -4.91
CA SER A 141 -0.53 -12.44 -6.28
C SER A 141 -2.02 -12.65 -6.52
N PRO A 142 -2.71 -11.71 -7.21
CA PRO A 142 -4.14 -11.84 -7.37
C PRO A 142 -4.51 -13.08 -8.18
N THR A 143 -5.49 -13.82 -7.70
CA THR A 143 -6.06 -14.98 -8.41
C THR A 143 -6.74 -14.55 -9.71
N VAL A 144 -7.14 -15.51 -10.54
CA VAL A 144 -7.86 -15.22 -11.79
C VAL A 144 -9.14 -14.40 -11.53
N ASP A 145 -9.89 -14.74 -10.49
CA ASP A 145 -11.13 -14.03 -10.16
C ASP A 145 -10.86 -12.68 -9.48
N GLU A 146 -9.85 -12.60 -8.61
CA GLU A 146 -9.42 -11.32 -8.06
C GLU A 146 -8.96 -10.35 -9.16
N LYS A 147 -8.25 -10.83 -10.19
CA LYS A 147 -7.86 -10.01 -11.36
C LYS A 147 -9.07 -9.47 -12.11
N LYS A 148 -10.14 -10.26 -12.29
CA LYS A 148 -11.39 -9.80 -12.92
C LYS A 148 -12.06 -8.70 -12.09
N ILE A 149 -12.14 -8.88 -10.77
CA ILE A 149 -12.74 -7.89 -9.87
C ILE A 149 -11.89 -6.61 -9.86
N LEU A 150 -10.57 -6.73 -9.73
CA LEU A 150 -9.63 -5.60 -9.79
C LEU A 150 -9.79 -4.80 -11.09
N TYR A 151 -9.87 -5.49 -12.23
CA TYR A 151 -10.09 -4.85 -13.52
C TYR A 151 -11.42 -4.11 -13.58
N LYS A 152 -12.53 -4.75 -13.14
CA LYS A 152 -13.86 -4.15 -13.12
C LYS A 152 -13.90 -2.91 -12.24
N ASP A 153 -13.37 -2.99 -11.02
CA ASP A 153 -13.31 -1.87 -10.10
C ASP A 153 -12.46 -0.74 -10.69
N TRP A 154 -11.26 -1.05 -11.21
CA TRP A 154 -10.38 -0.09 -11.85
C TRP A 154 -11.06 0.62 -13.02
N TYR A 155 -11.69 -0.14 -13.92
CA TYR A 155 -12.38 0.40 -15.09
C TYR A 155 -13.45 1.41 -14.66
N ASN A 156 -14.33 1.02 -13.74
CA ASN A 156 -15.39 1.89 -13.24
C ASN A 156 -14.83 3.17 -12.58
N LEU A 157 -13.78 3.04 -11.77
CA LEU A 157 -13.12 4.18 -11.12
C LEU A 157 -12.48 5.13 -12.14
N ILE A 158 -11.83 4.60 -13.18
CA ILE A 158 -11.24 5.40 -14.24
C ILE A 158 -12.31 6.08 -15.09
N GLN A 159 -13.44 5.44 -15.37
CA GLN A 159 -14.55 6.06 -16.09
C GLN A 159 -15.06 7.32 -15.37
N LEU A 160 -15.28 7.25 -14.05
CA LEU A 160 -15.67 8.42 -13.26
C LEU A 160 -14.63 9.55 -13.35
N LEU A 161 -13.34 9.21 -13.36
CA LEU A 161 -12.28 10.22 -13.51
C LEU A 161 -12.27 10.86 -14.89
N ILE A 162 -12.46 10.08 -15.96
CA ILE A 162 -12.49 10.57 -17.35
C ILE A 162 -13.69 11.49 -17.56
N LEU A 163 -14.84 11.15 -16.99
CA LEU A 163 -16.06 11.96 -17.03
C LEU A 163 -16.01 13.20 -16.12
N GLY A 164 -14.90 13.42 -15.39
CA GLY A 164 -14.76 14.53 -14.45
C GLY A 164 -15.65 14.42 -13.20
N GLN A 165 -16.24 13.26 -12.95
CA GLN A 165 -17.16 12.97 -11.85
C GLN A 165 -16.41 12.57 -10.56
N ILE A 166 -15.38 13.34 -10.19
CA ILE A 166 -14.53 13.01 -9.03
C ILE A 166 -15.30 13.00 -7.70
N GLN A 167 -16.38 13.77 -7.62
CA GLN A 167 -17.24 13.84 -6.43
C GLN A 167 -17.95 12.50 -6.14
N GLU A 168 -18.16 11.68 -7.16
CA GLU A 168 -18.74 10.35 -7.03
C GLU A 168 -17.77 9.32 -6.43
N LEU A 169 -16.47 9.62 -6.36
CA LEU A 169 -15.48 8.72 -5.75
C LEU A 169 -15.66 8.64 -4.23
N ASN A 170 -16.55 7.76 -3.79
CA ASN A 170 -16.82 7.45 -2.39
C ASN A 170 -16.28 6.06 -1.99
N ASN A 171 -16.35 5.74 -0.69
CA ASN A 171 -15.80 4.50 -0.13
C ASN A 171 -16.64 3.25 -0.41
N TYR A 172 -17.86 3.43 -0.93
CA TYR A 172 -18.79 2.34 -1.26
C TYR A 172 -18.56 1.82 -2.67
N TYR A 173 -18.07 2.65 -3.59
CA TYR A 173 -17.65 2.20 -4.92
C TYR A 173 -16.54 1.15 -4.83
N GLY A 174 -16.54 0.22 -5.79
CA GLY A 174 -15.54 -0.84 -5.89
C GLY A 174 -15.70 -1.96 -4.85
N SER A 175 -15.51 -3.18 -5.30
CA SER A 175 -15.64 -4.40 -4.51
C SER A 175 -14.43 -4.59 -3.59
N ILE A 176 -13.22 -4.42 -4.15
CA ILE A 176 -11.93 -4.61 -3.47
C ILE A 176 -10.97 -3.44 -3.70
N LEU A 177 -11.13 -2.66 -4.77
CA LEU A 177 -10.30 -1.51 -5.09
C LEU A 177 -11.09 -0.21 -5.00
N ILE A 178 -10.49 0.83 -4.43
CA ILE A 178 -11.11 2.16 -4.23
C ILE A 178 -10.13 3.29 -4.53
N ILE A 179 -10.66 4.49 -4.80
CA ILE A 179 -9.89 5.74 -4.85
C ILE A 179 -10.23 6.61 -3.64
N LYS A 180 -9.21 7.08 -2.93
CA LYS A 180 -9.34 7.99 -1.78
C LYS A 180 -8.32 9.12 -1.85
N ASN A 181 -8.47 10.14 -0.99
CA ASN A 181 -7.44 11.14 -0.79
C ASN A 181 -6.15 10.47 -0.26
N LYS A 182 -5.02 10.71 -0.94
CA LYS A 182 -3.70 10.18 -0.56
C LYS A 182 -3.26 10.71 0.81
N SER A 183 -3.55 11.97 1.08
CA SER A 183 -3.19 12.63 2.33
C SER A 183 -4.23 13.69 2.69
N ASN A 184 -4.34 13.98 3.98
CA ASN A 184 -5.16 15.09 4.49
C ASN A 184 -4.41 16.43 4.46
N LYS A 185 -3.18 16.46 3.93
CA LYS A 185 -2.41 17.70 3.79
C LYS A 185 -2.97 18.51 2.62
N LYS A 186 -2.99 19.84 2.76
CA LYS A 186 -3.36 20.79 1.69
C LYS A 186 -2.32 20.73 0.57
N GLN A 187 -2.48 19.76 -0.32
CA GLN A 187 -1.82 19.71 -1.61
C GLN A 187 -2.94 19.65 -2.64
N ASN A 188 -2.79 20.42 -3.72
CA ASN A 188 -3.77 20.48 -4.78
C ASN A 188 -3.17 19.83 -6.03
N THR A 189 -3.96 19.01 -6.70
CA THR A 189 -3.68 18.44 -8.01
C THR A 189 -4.76 18.86 -8.99
N LYS A 190 -4.37 19.05 -10.25
CA LYS A 190 -5.27 19.45 -11.32
C LYS A 190 -6.10 18.26 -11.79
N PHE A 191 -7.33 18.52 -12.18
CA PHE A 191 -8.18 17.59 -12.92
C PHE A 191 -9.07 18.36 -13.90
N ILE A 192 -9.71 17.65 -14.82
CA ILE A 192 -10.69 18.21 -15.75
C ILE A 192 -12.07 17.78 -15.26
N ASP A 193 -12.97 18.72 -15.01
CA ASP A 193 -14.35 18.42 -14.59
C ASP A 193 -15.24 17.99 -15.77
N TYR A 194 -16.50 17.67 -15.48
CA TYR A 194 -17.47 17.21 -16.48
C TYR A 194 -17.84 18.27 -17.53
N LEU A 195 -17.51 19.55 -17.28
CA LEU A 195 -17.71 20.67 -18.21
C LEU A 195 -16.44 20.96 -19.04
N GLY A 196 -15.34 20.25 -18.78
CA GLY A 196 -14.05 20.49 -19.44
C GLY A 196 -13.18 21.55 -18.76
N ASN A 197 -13.57 22.06 -17.59
CA ASN A 197 -12.81 23.08 -16.87
C ASN A 197 -11.65 22.47 -16.08
N VAL A 198 -10.56 23.22 -15.97
CA VAL A 198 -9.45 22.84 -15.09
C VAL A 198 -9.80 23.18 -13.65
N CYS A 199 -9.94 22.16 -12.82
CA CYS A 199 -10.25 22.27 -11.40
C CYS A 199 -9.13 21.71 -10.53
N TYR A 200 -9.22 21.95 -9.22
CA TYR A 200 -8.23 21.49 -8.23
C TYR A 200 -8.89 20.62 -7.16
N THR A 201 -8.24 19.52 -6.80
CA THR A 201 -8.67 18.63 -5.71
C THR A 201 -7.47 18.08 -4.95
N SER A 202 -7.69 17.43 -3.80
CA SER A 202 -6.62 16.73 -3.09
C SER A 202 -6.11 15.54 -3.91
N PRO A 203 -4.78 15.25 -3.89
CA PRO A 203 -4.21 14.09 -4.57
C PRO A 203 -4.96 12.82 -4.22
N LYS A 204 -5.32 12.05 -5.26
CA LYS A 204 -6.03 10.78 -5.12
C LYS A 204 -5.05 9.61 -5.22
N ALA A 205 -5.42 8.49 -4.63
CA ALA A 205 -4.64 7.25 -4.66
C ALA A 205 -5.55 6.03 -4.66
N PHE A 206 -5.04 4.94 -5.22
CA PHE A 206 -5.67 3.63 -5.19
C PHE A 206 -5.37 2.91 -3.89
N PHE A 207 -6.37 2.28 -3.30
CA PHE A 207 -6.26 1.46 -2.11
C PHE A 207 -6.99 0.13 -2.30
N LEU A 208 -6.44 -0.95 -1.72
CA LEU A 208 -7.20 -2.18 -1.49
C LEU A 208 -8.02 -2.05 -0.22
N LYS A 209 -9.31 -2.36 -0.29
CA LYS A 209 -10.24 -2.30 0.85
C LYS A 209 -9.82 -3.31 1.92
N LYS A 210 -9.90 -2.93 3.20
CA LYS A 210 -9.69 -3.85 4.33
C LYS A 210 -10.64 -5.05 4.29
N THR A 211 -11.85 -4.87 3.74
CA THR A 211 -12.85 -5.94 3.59
C THR A 211 -12.38 -7.06 2.68
N PHE A 212 -11.55 -6.77 1.66
CA PHE A 212 -10.95 -7.80 0.82
C PHE A 212 -10.14 -8.80 1.66
N PHE A 213 -9.30 -8.29 2.56
CA PHE A 213 -8.47 -9.13 3.44
C PHE A 213 -9.29 -9.81 4.53
N ASN A 214 -10.26 -9.11 5.12
CA ASN A 214 -11.04 -9.64 6.25
C ASN A 214 -12.05 -10.70 5.79
N ASN A 215 -12.66 -10.56 4.62
CA ASN A 215 -13.62 -11.54 4.10
C ASN A 215 -12.96 -12.87 3.69
N THR A 216 -11.65 -12.84 3.44
CA THR A 216 -10.87 -14.02 3.02
C THR A 216 -10.04 -14.61 4.16
N ASN A 217 -10.18 -14.07 5.39
CA ASN A 217 -9.31 -14.41 6.53
C ASN A 217 -7.82 -14.39 6.14
N PHE A 218 -7.42 -13.38 5.37
CA PHE A 218 -6.14 -13.39 4.65
C PHE A 218 -4.91 -13.59 5.54
N PHE A 219 -4.92 -13.15 6.80
CA PHE A 219 -3.77 -13.29 7.72
C PHE A 219 -3.96 -14.35 8.81
N MET A 220 -5.06 -15.12 8.77
CA MET A 220 -5.26 -16.30 9.60
C MET A 220 -4.42 -17.45 9.05
#